data_AF-A0A564FTA1-F1
#
_entry.id   AF-A0A564FTA1-F1
#
_cell.length_a   1.000
_cell.length_b   1.000
_cell.length_c   1.000
_cell.angle_alpha   90.00
_cell.angle_beta   90.00
_cell.angle_gamma   90.00
#
_symmetry.space_group_name_H-M   'P 1'
#
loop_
_entity.id
_entity.type
_entity.pdbx_description
1 polymer ?
#
loop_
_entity_poly.entity_id
_entity_poly.type
_entity_poly.pdbx_seq_one_letter_code
_entity_poly.pdbx_strand_id
1 'polypeptide(L)'
;MEQRTKKRNRAKRRLGRLPPTPEFSCFGLLFHQDILLDHATFEEAALHVIAGFKGEEQWRLRDFIGRILESDLSPEELSKLWDLTGSDWKFFDAQGFREFLAFVHDRLRKGL
;
A
#
# COMPACT_ATOMS: atom_id res chain seq x y z
N MET A 1 -16.18 7.00 -16.98
CA MET A 1 -15.50 7.09 -15.66
C MET A 1 -16.28 6.45 -14.49
N GLU A 2 -17.58 6.20 -14.61
CA GLU A 2 -18.46 5.76 -13.49
C GLU A 2 -18.28 4.31 -13.00
N GLN A 3 -17.79 3.41 -13.86
CA GLN A 3 -17.70 1.98 -13.52
C GLN A 3 -16.54 1.65 -12.57
N ARG A 4 -15.43 2.41 -12.64
CA ARG A 4 -14.28 2.25 -11.72
C ARG A 4 -14.67 2.61 -10.29
N THR A 5 -15.47 3.67 -10.11
CA THR A 5 -15.93 4.15 -8.80
C THR A 5 -16.88 3.17 -8.13
N LYS A 6 -17.80 2.54 -8.89
CA LYS A 6 -18.77 1.55 -8.36
C LYS A 6 -18.08 0.26 -7.91
N LYS A 7 -17.09 -0.25 -8.66
CA LYS A 7 -16.29 -1.43 -8.24
C LYS A 7 -15.51 -1.16 -6.94
N ARG A 8 -14.88 0.01 -6.83
CA ARG A 8 -14.10 0.42 -5.66
C ARG A 8 -14.97 0.49 -4.39
N ASN A 9 -16.19 1.00 -4.52
CA ASN A 9 -17.16 1.05 -3.41
C ASN A 9 -17.73 -0.32 -3.01
N ARG A 10 -17.89 -1.26 -3.96
CA ARG A 10 -18.35 -2.63 -3.67
C ARG A 10 -17.27 -3.46 -2.97
N ALA A 11 -16.00 -3.25 -3.32
CA ALA A 11 -14.88 -3.87 -2.65
C ALA A 11 -14.63 -3.29 -1.25
N LYS A 12 -14.79 -1.97 -1.06
CA LYS A 12 -14.81 -1.34 0.28
C LYS A 12 -15.80 -1.98 1.25
N ARG A 13 -16.99 -2.41 0.78
CA ARG A 13 -18.01 -3.08 1.60
C ARG A 13 -17.69 -4.54 1.93
N ARG A 14 -16.81 -5.20 1.17
CA ARG A 14 -16.40 -6.60 1.40
C ARG A 14 -15.22 -6.73 2.37
N LEU A 15 -14.48 -5.66 2.60
CA LEU A 15 -13.26 -5.61 3.41
C LEU A 15 -13.51 -4.96 4.79
N GLY A 16 -14.67 -5.22 5.39
CA GLY A 16 -15.26 -4.50 6.54
C GLY A 16 -14.40 -4.31 7.80
N ARG A 17 -13.14 -4.76 7.81
CA ARG A 17 -12.17 -4.58 8.89
C ARG A 17 -11.24 -3.37 8.68
N LEU A 18 -10.73 -3.11 7.47
CA LEU A 18 -9.74 -2.06 7.19
C LEU A 18 -9.85 -1.53 5.74
N PRO A 19 -10.61 -0.45 5.49
CA PRO A 19 -10.65 0.17 4.16
C PRO A 19 -9.34 0.93 3.88
N PRO A 20 -8.79 0.86 2.64
CA PRO A 20 -7.57 1.59 2.31
C PRO A 20 -7.78 3.10 2.41
N THR A 21 -6.86 3.78 3.10
CA THR A 21 -6.84 5.25 3.18
C THR A 21 -6.48 5.86 1.81
N PRO A 22 -6.79 7.14 1.59
CA PRO A 22 -6.34 7.85 0.40
C PRO A 22 -4.82 7.77 0.21
N GLU A 23 -4.05 7.96 1.29
CA GLU A 23 -2.59 7.95 1.28
C GLU A 23 -2.05 6.56 0.92
N PHE A 24 -2.62 5.50 1.49
CA PHE A 24 -2.26 4.13 1.14
C PHE A 24 -2.64 3.76 -0.30
N SER A 25 -3.77 4.28 -0.77
CA SER A 25 -4.17 4.10 -2.18
C SER A 25 -3.21 4.79 -3.13
N CYS A 26 -2.81 6.04 -2.85
CA CYS A 26 -1.81 6.76 -3.64
C CYS A 26 -0.46 6.05 -3.60
N PHE A 27 -0.06 5.56 -2.42
CA PHE A 27 1.17 4.81 -2.24
C PHE A 27 1.22 3.58 -3.15
N GLY A 28 0.20 2.72 -3.10
CA GLY A 28 0.15 1.53 -3.95
C GLY A 28 0.02 1.83 -5.45
N LEU A 29 -0.69 2.91 -5.82
CA LEU A 29 -0.85 3.33 -7.22
C LEU A 29 0.48 3.70 -7.89
N LEU A 30 1.46 4.18 -7.11
CA LEU A 30 2.77 4.55 -7.64
C LEU A 30 3.61 3.33 -8.05
N PHE A 31 3.28 2.12 -7.57
CA PHE A 31 3.89 0.87 -8.03
C PHE A 31 3.23 0.38 -9.32
N HIS A 32 3.45 1.13 -10.41
CA HIS A 32 3.07 0.75 -11.76
C HIS A 32 4.05 -0.24 -12.37
N GLN A 33 3.67 -0.89 -13.47
CA GLN A 33 4.46 -1.95 -14.12
C GLN A 33 5.91 -1.53 -14.43
N ASP A 34 6.10 -0.27 -14.80
CA ASP A 34 7.40 0.27 -15.25
C ASP A 34 8.28 0.84 -14.12
N ILE A 35 7.87 0.77 -12.85
CA ILE A 35 8.60 1.42 -11.74
C ILE A 35 10.05 0.92 -11.60
N LEU A 36 10.35 -0.31 -12.02
CA LEU A 36 11.71 -0.86 -12.01
C LEU A 36 12.53 -0.55 -13.26
N LEU A 37 11.99 0.18 -14.23
CA LEU A 37 12.82 0.76 -15.28
C LEU A 37 13.70 1.88 -14.74
N ASP A 38 13.20 2.59 -13.72
CA ASP A 38 13.87 3.74 -13.10
C ASP A 38 14.61 3.39 -11.80
N HIS A 39 14.39 2.19 -11.25
CA HIS A 39 14.94 1.75 -9.96
C HIS A 39 15.48 0.32 -10.05
N ALA A 40 16.68 0.08 -9.50
CA ALA A 40 17.35 -1.21 -9.62
C ALA A 40 16.74 -2.27 -8.69
N THR A 41 16.08 -1.86 -7.61
CA THR A 41 15.45 -2.75 -6.63
C THR A 41 14.07 -2.25 -6.20
N PHE A 42 13.27 -3.17 -5.65
CA PHE A 42 11.95 -2.84 -5.14
C PHE A 42 12.02 -1.95 -3.89
N GLU A 43 13.06 -2.11 -3.08
CA GLU A 43 13.36 -1.28 -1.92
C GLU A 43 13.71 0.16 -2.33
N GLU A 44 14.52 0.34 -3.37
CA GLU A 44 14.81 1.67 -3.93
C GLU A 44 13.55 2.33 -4.48
N ALA A 45 12.73 1.58 -5.21
CA ALA A 45 11.45 2.06 -5.70
C ALA A 45 10.54 2.52 -4.55
N ALA A 46 10.47 1.73 -3.49
CA ALA A 46 9.69 2.07 -2.30
C ALA A 46 10.23 3.31 -1.59
N LEU A 47 11.55 3.46 -1.46
CA LEU A 47 12.18 4.67 -0.91
C LEU A 47 11.85 5.91 -1.75
N HIS A 48 11.88 5.79 -3.07
CA HIS A 48 11.51 6.87 -3.98
C HIS A 48 10.03 7.26 -3.81
N VAL A 49 9.14 6.27 -3.78
CA VAL A 49 7.69 6.47 -3.60
C VAL A 49 7.38 7.17 -2.28
N ILE A 50 7.95 6.72 -1.16
CA ILE A 50 7.67 7.33 0.15
C ILE A 50 8.27 8.74 0.29
N ALA A 51 9.35 9.06 -0.43
CA ALA A 51 9.92 10.41 -0.42
C ALA A 51 8.96 11.47 -0.99
N GLY A 52 7.95 11.05 -1.75
CA GLY A 52 6.87 11.92 -2.22
C GLY A 52 5.85 12.33 -1.15
N PHE A 53 5.75 11.60 -0.03
CA PHE A 53 4.80 11.87 1.05
C PHE A 53 5.42 12.81 2.08
N LYS A 54 4.68 13.84 2.53
CA LYS A 54 5.19 14.85 3.47
C LYS A 54 4.19 15.15 4.58
N GLY A 55 4.72 15.51 5.75
CA GLY A 55 3.93 16.01 6.88
C GLY A 55 2.84 15.01 7.30
N GLU A 56 1.58 15.47 7.30
CA GLU A 56 0.43 14.63 7.70
C GLU A 56 0.24 13.42 6.80
N GLU A 57 0.54 13.50 5.50
CA GLU A 57 0.33 12.38 4.58
C GLU A 57 1.26 11.21 4.93
N GLN A 58 2.52 11.54 5.26
CA GLN A 58 3.51 10.57 5.71
C GLN A 58 3.08 9.92 7.04
N TRP A 59 2.55 10.71 7.97
CA TRP A 59 2.04 10.20 9.25
C TRP A 59 0.84 9.27 9.07
N ARG A 60 -0.15 9.66 8.24
CA ARG A 60 -1.35 8.85 7.96
C ARG A 60 -1.00 7.56 7.21
N LEU A 61 -0.07 7.62 6.27
CA LEU A 61 0.42 6.43 5.58
C LEU A 61 1.08 5.47 6.57
N ARG A 62 1.97 6.00 7.43
CA ARG A 62 2.63 5.22 8.48
C ARG A 62 1.62 4.58 9.43
N ASP A 63 0.70 5.35 9.99
CA ASP A 63 -0.32 4.86 10.93
C ASP A 63 -1.16 3.75 10.29
N PHE A 64 -1.60 3.95 9.05
CA PHE A 64 -2.38 2.92 8.35
C PHE A 64 -1.60 1.64 8.10
N ILE A 65 -0.32 1.75 7.68
CA ILE A 65 0.55 0.58 7.52
C ILE A 65 0.76 -0.13 8.86
N GLY A 66 0.96 0.62 9.95
CA GLY A 66 1.07 0.05 11.31
C GLY A 66 -0.16 -0.79 11.68
N ARG A 67 -1.36 -0.29 11.40
CA ARG A 67 -2.62 -1.04 11.62
C ARG A 67 -2.69 -2.32 10.80
N ILE A 68 -2.19 -2.33 9.56
CA ILE A 68 -2.12 -3.57 8.75
C ILE A 68 -1.17 -4.56 9.40
N LEU A 69 0.01 -4.11 9.82
CA LEU A 69 1.02 -4.98 10.43
C LEU A 69 0.54 -5.60 11.74
N GLU A 70 -0.21 -4.85 12.55
CA GLU A 70 -0.82 -5.32 13.80
C GLU A 70 -2.10 -6.14 13.61
N SER A 71 -2.68 -6.13 12.40
CA SER A 71 -3.95 -6.81 12.12
C SER A 71 -3.82 -8.32 11.92
N ASP A 72 -4.90 -9.02 12.25
CA ASP A 72 -5.13 -10.44 11.98
C ASP A 72 -5.59 -10.74 10.54
N LEU A 73 -5.43 -9.78 9.60
CA LEU A 73 -5.85 -9.94 8.22
C LEU A 73 -5.22 -11.18 7.59
N SER A 74 -6.08 -12.01 7.00
CA SER A 74 -5.70 -13.20 6.25
C SER A 74 -4.92 -12.84 4.98
N PRO A 75 -4.15 -13.78 4.41
CA PRO A 75 -3.47 -13.57 3.13
C PRO A 75 -4.36 -13.04 2.01
N GLU A 76 -5.59 -13.55 1.92
CA GLU A 76 -6.56 -13.11 0.93
C GLU A 76 -7.04 -11.68 1.15
N GLU A 77 -7.24 -11.27 2.41
CA GLU A 77 -7.65 -9.92 2.74
C GLU A 77 -6.53 -8.91 2.48
N LEU A 78 -5.28 -9.29 2.76
CA LEU A 78 -4.11 -8.48 2.43
C LEU A 78 -3.95 -8.31 0.92
N SER A 79 -4.09 -9.39 0.15
CA SER A 79 -4.08 -9.35 -1.31
C SER A 79 -5.19 -8.45 -1.85
N LYS A 80 -6.43 -8.61 -1.36
CA LYS A 80 -7.57 -7.74 -1.72
C LYS A 80 -7.33 -6.29 -1.35
N LEU A 81 -6.72 -6.02 -0.19
CA LEU A 81 -6.40 -4.67 0.27
C LEU A 81 -5.38 -4.01 -0.67
N TRP A 82 -4.36 -4.74 -1.08
CA TRP A 82 -3.37 -4.27 -2.05
C TRP A 82 -3.99 -4.04 -3.43
N ASP A 83 -4.82 -4.94 -3.93
CA ASP A 83 -5.51 -4.80 -5.21
C ASP A 83 -6.38 -3.55 -5.29
N LEU A 84 -6.91 -3.08 -4.15
CA LEU A 84 -7.72 -1.87 -4.09
C LEU A 84 -6.95 -0.57 -4.31
N THR A 85 -5.63 -0.61 -4.17
CA THR A 85 -4.76 0.53 -4.47
C THR A 85 -4.71 0.80 -5.96
N GLY A 86 -4.93 -0.23 -6.79
CA GLY A 86 -4.73 -0.16 -8.24
C GLY A 86 -3.30 -0.41 -8.68
N SER A 87 -2.45 -0.93 -7.79
CA SER A 87 -1.09 -1.35 -8.13
C SER A 87 -1.08 -2.45 -9.19
N ASP A 88 -0.22 -2.29 -10.19
CA ASP A 88 0.10 -3.33 -11.17
C ASP A 88 0.95 -4.44 -10.55
N TRP A 89 1.72 -4.08 -9.51
CA TRP A 89 2.54 -5.01 -8.76
C TRP A 89 1.72 -5.94 -7.88
N LYS A 90 2.14 -7.21 -7.82
CA LYS A 90 1.51 -8.25 -7.02
C LYS A 90 2.53 -8.88 -6.10
N PHE A 91 2.08 -9.18 -4.88
CA PHE A 91 2.80 -10.01 -3.94
C PHE A 91 2.28 -11.44 -4.07
N PHE A 92 3.18 -12.40 -4.27
CA PHE A 92 2.83 -13.82 -4.43
C PHE A 92 2.48 -14.50 -3.10
N ASP A 93 2.98 -13.95 -2.00
CA ASP A 93 2.70 -14.43 -0.66
C ASP A 93 2.47 -13.26 0.32
N ALA A 94 1.74 -13.55 1.39
CA ALA A 94 1.37 -12.55 2.39
C ALA A 94 2.53 -12.18 3.33
N GLN A 95 3.54 -13.04 3.46
CA GLN A 95 4.70 -12.77 4.30
C GLN A 95 5.56 -11.68 3.67
N GLY A 96 5.94 -11.82 2.40
CA GLY A 96 6.67 -10.82 1.64
C GLY A 96 5.92 -9.50 1.56
N PHE A 97 4.59 -9.51 1.48
CA PHE A 97 3.81 -8.28 1.58
C PHE A 97 3.93 -7.61 2.96
N ARG A 98 3.86 -8.38 4.05
CA ARG A 98 4.04 -7.86 5.41
C ARG A 98 5.47 -7.38 5.65
N GLU A 99 6.48 -8.09 5.16
CA GLU A 99 7.89 -7.70 5.25
C GLU A 99 8.14 -6.39 4.50
N PHE A 100 7.57 -6.26 3.30
CA PHE A 100 7.58 -5.02 2.54
C PHE A 100 6.93 -3.86 3.29
N LEU A 101 5.72 -4.06 3.83
CA LEU A 101 5.04 -3.04 4.62
C LEU A 101 5.82 -2.68 5.89
N ALA A 102 6.48 -3.66 6.53
CA ALA A 102 7.34 -3.42 7.69
C ALA A 102 8.56 -2.58 7.32
N PHE A 103 9.21 -2.86 6.18
CA PHE A 103 10.27 -2.04 5.63
C PHE A 103 9.81 -0.60 5.42
N VAL A 104 8.68 -0.41 4.73
CA VAL A 104 8.10 0.92 4.46
C VAL A 104 7.78 1.66 5.76
N HIS A 105 7.17 0.96 6.72
CA HIS A 105 6.82 1.52 8.03
C HIS A 105 8.05 1.98 8.82
N ASP A 106 9.14 1.21 8.82
CA ASP A 106 10.40 1.59 9.45
C ASP A 106 11.02 2.84 8.79
N ARG A 107 10.99 2.92 7.45
CA ARG A 107 11.51 4.08 6.72
C ARG A 107 10.69 5.34 6.96
N LEU A 108 9.36 5.23 6.97
CA LEU A 108 8.47 6.35 7.31
C LEU A 108 8.68 6.85 8.73
N ARG A 109 9.08 5.97 9.66
CA ARG A 109 9.41 6.33 11.05
C ARG A 109 10.74 7.06 11.18
N LYS A 110 11.75 6.70 10.38
CA LYS A 110 13.08 7.34 10.39
C LYS A 110 13.11 8.71 9.69
N GLY A 111 12.13 8.99 8.83
CA GLY A 111 11.97 10.27 8.14
C GLY A 111 11.02 11.27 8.82
N LEU A 112 10.53 10.98 10.04
CA LEU A 112 9.76 11.88 10.91
C LEU A 112 10.66 12.37 12.04
#